data_AF-A0A4R8QBY3-F1
#
_entry.id   AF-A0A4R8QBY3-F1
#
_cell.length_a   1.000
_cell.length_b   1.000
_cell.length_c   1.000
_cell.angle_alpha   90.00
_cell.angle_beta   90.00
_cell.angle_gamma   90.00
#
_symmetry.space_group_name_H-M   'P 1'
#
loop_
_entity.id
_entity.type
_entity.pdbx_description
1 polymer ?
#
loop_
_entity_poly.entity_id
_entity_poly.type
_entity_poly.pdbx_seq_one_letter_code
_entity_poly.pdbx_strand_id
1 'polypeptide(L)'
;MIFILQFVVAAILSASWATATASPGGFTSSCSYVRFWNPEDNGAEVFQYSPYLVARCKDKNNNDVCSYLPLMYCVAHVQGELRAQAE
;
A
#
# COMPACT_ATOMS: atom_id res chain seq x y z
N MET A 1 -22.69 8.82 -40.91
CA MET A 1 -21.90 9.56 -39.89
C MET A 1 -22.27 9.08 -38.48
N ILE A 2 -22.00 7.82 -38.14
CA ILE A 2 -22.33 7.23 -36.82
C ILE A 2 -21.10 6.60 -36.13
N PHE A 3 -20.01 6.39 -36.87
CA PHE A 3 -18.82 5.70 -36.37
C PHE A 3 -17.86 6.55 -35.53
N ILE A 4 -18.03 7.88 -35.48
CA ILE A 4 -17.10 8.76 -34.74
C ILE A 4 -17.50 8.88 -33.26
N LEU A 5 -18.76 8.65 -32.90
CA LEU A 5 -19.25 8.83 -31.53
C LEU A 5 -18.81 7.71 -30.58
N GLN A 6 -18.53 6.50 -31.10
CA GLN A 6 -18.17 5.33 -30.27
C GLN A 6 -16.72 5.37 -29.79
N PHE A 7 -15.81 5.98 -30.55
CA PHE A 7 -14.41 6.09 -30.17
C PHE A 7 -14.19 7.10 -29.03
N VAL A 8 -15.02 8.14 -28.95
CA VAL A 8 -14.91 9.15 -27.88
C VAL A 8 -15.35 8.55 -26.54
N VAL A 9 -16.37 7.70 -26.50
CA VAL A 9 -16.85 7.07 -25.25
C VAL A 9 -15.83 6.07 -24.68
N ALA A 10 -15.14 5.30 -25.54
CA ALA A 10 -14.11 4.36 -25.10
C ALA A 10 -12.87 5.05 -24.52
N ALA A 11 -12.48 6.21 -25.07
CA ALA A 11 -11.36 7.00 -24.56
C ALA A 11 -11.63 7.63 -23.18
N ILE A 12 -12.89 7.93 -22.87
CA ILE A 12 -13.26 8.51 -21.56
C ILE A 12 -13.34 7.41 -20.48
N LEU A 13 -13.75 6.19 -20.83
CA LEU A 13 -13.77 5.06 -19.88
C LEU A 13 -12.38 4.49 -19.55
N SER A 14 -11.39 4.72 -20.40
CA SER A 14 -10.00 4.27 -20.16
C SER A 14 -9.15 5.31 -19.42
N ALA A 15 -9.73 6.43 -18.97
CA ALA A 15 -9.05 7.45 -18.17
C ALA A 15 -9.49 7.46 -16.68
N SER A 16 -10.41 6.58 -16.27
CA SER A 16 -11.05 6.60 -14.94
C SER A 16 -10.36 5.74 -13.87
N TRP A 17 -9.28 5.05 -14.21
CA TRP A 17 -8.28 4.61 -13.26
C TRP A 17 -7.42 5.84 -13.00
N ALA A 18 -8.09 6.81 -12.37
CA ALA A 18 -7.44 7.79 -11.54
C ALA A 18 -6.46 6.98 -10.71
N THR A 19 -5.19 7.14 -11.05
CA THR A 19 -4.09 6.96 -10.13
C THR A 19 -4.56 7.67 -8.88
N ALA A 20 -5.05 6.90 -7.91
CA ALA A 20 -5.15 7.37 -6.56
C ALA A 20 -3.71 7.68 -6.21
N THR A 21 -3.31 8.92 -6.47
CA THR A 21 -2.06 9.49 -6.03
C THR A 21 -2.18 9.38 -4.53
N ALA A 22 -1.67 8.27 -3.99
CA ALA A 22 -1.64 8.01 -2.57
C ALA A 22 -0.88 9.19 -1.99
N SER A 23 -1.60 10.17 -1.48
CA SER A 23 -0.98 11.34 -0.87
C SER A 23 -0.27 10.80 0.36
N PRO A 24 1.08 10.84 0.40
CA PRO A 24 1.80 10.33 1.54
C PRO A 24 1.47 11.24 2.72
N GLY A 25 0.67 10.74 3.67
CA GLY A 25 0.21 11.56 4.79
C GLY A 25 -0.97 11.01 5.58
N GLY A 26 -1.69 10.01 5.06
CA GLY A 26 -2.81 9.38 5.78
C GLY A 26 -2.40 8.50 6.97
N PHE A 27 -1.21 7.88 6.90
CA PHE A 27 -0.75 6.94 7.93
C PHE A 27 -0.51 7.62 9.28
N THR A 28 0.23 8.73 9.32
CA THR A 28 0.56 9.41 10.58
C THR A 28 -0.62 10.09 11.25
N SER A 29 -1.68 10.41 10.52
CA SER A 29 -2.90 11.04 11.05
C SER A 29 -3.97 10.05 11.51
N SER A 30 -3.94 8.81 11.01
CA SER A 30 -4.97 7.79 11.30
C SER A 30 -4.45 6.58 12.07
N CYS A 31 -3.12 6.45 12.27
CA CYS A 31 -2.51 5.31 12.93
C CYS A 31 -1.74 5.69 14.21
N SER A 32 -1.70 4.75 15.16
CA SER A 32 -1.00 4.86 16.44
C SER A 32 -0.30 3.54 16.80
N TYR A 33 0.54 3.54 17.83
CA TYR A 33 1.29 2.36 18.28
C TYR A 33 2.09 1.67 17.16
N VAL A 34 2.78 2.49 16.36
CA VAL A 34 3.60 2.01 15.24
C VAL A 34 4.82 1.27 15.78
N ARG A 35 5.02 0.04 15.31
CA ARG A 35 6.18 -0.79 15.65
C ARG A 35 6.63 -1.63 14.47
N PHE A 36 7.92 -1.95 14.45
CA PHE A 36 8.43 -3.02 13.62
C PHE A 36 8.17 -4.37 14.30
N TRP A 37 7.78 -5.36 13.50
CA TRP A 37 7.63 -6.73 13.97
C TRP A 37 8.32 -7.67 12.99
N ASN A 38 9.30 -8.43 13.48
CA ASN A 38 9.96 -9.48 12.70
C ASN A 38 9.35 -10.84 13.09
N PRO A 39 8.71 -11.56 12.17
CA PRO A 39 8.17 -12.90 12.43
C PRO A 39 9.25 -13.94 12.78
N GLU A 40 10.49 -13.74 12.32
CA GLU A 40 11.61 -14.65 12.65
C GLU A 40 11.89 -14.72 14.15
N ASP A 41 11.75 -13.58 14.84
CA ASP A 41 11.95 -13.49 16.29
C ASP A 41 10.94 -14.33 17.09
N ASN A 42 9.88 -14.82 16.42
CA ASN A 42 8.77 -15.54 17.03
C ASN A 42 8.59 -16.97 16.48
N GLY A 43 9.53 -17.48 15.69
CA GLY A 43 9.50 -18.85 15.18
C GLY A 43 8.44 -19.13 14.10
N ALA A 44 7.99 -18.09 13.37
CA ALA A 44 7.06 -18.25 12.27
C ALA A 44 7.74 -18.88 11.02
N GLU A 45 6.97 -19.62 10.22
CA GLU A 45 7.47 -20.31 9.03
C GLU A 45 7.97 -19.35 7.92
N VAL A 46 8.95 -19.85 7.16
CA VAL A 46 9.78 -19.19 6.13
C VAL A 46 9.03 -18.32 5.11
N PHE A 47 7.78 -18.62 4.80
CA PHE A 47 7.01 -17.85 3.82
C PHE A 47 6.53 -16.48 4.33
N GLN A 48 6.83 -16.11 5.58
CA GLN A 48 6.49 -14.81 6.20
C GLN A 48 7.71 -13.88 6.42
N TYR A 49 8.88 -14.13 5.81
CA TYR A 49 10.15 -13.41 6.05
C TYR A 49 10.23 -11.93 5.60
N SER A 50 9.17 -11.14 5.75
CA SER A 50 9.32 -9.68 5.76
C SER A 50 9.19 -9.18 7.19
N PRO A 51 10.04 -8.25 7.63
CA PRO A 51 9.64 -7.39 8.74
C PRO A 51 8.35 -6.65 8.35
N TYR A 52 7.44 -6.53 9.31
CA TYR A 52 6.19 -5.82 9.14
C TYR A 52 6.26 -4.47 9.84
N LEU A 53 5.67 -3.46 9.22
CA LEU A 53 5.21 -2.29 9.95
C LEU A 53 3.81 -2.59 10.49
N VAL A 54 3.69 -2.59 11.81
CA VAL A 54 2.43 -2.88 12.52
C VAL A 54 1.96 -1.62 13.21
N ALA A 55 0.67 -1.30 13.06
CA ALA A 55 0.06 -0.14 13.71
C ALA A 55 -1.40 -0.42 14.06
N ARG A 56 -1.97 0.39 14.96
CA ARG A 56 -3.43 0.49 15.14
C ARG A 56 -3.93 1.65 14.31
N CYS A 57 -4.68 1.39 13.26
CA CYS A 57 -5.18 2.41 12.34
C CYS A 57 -6.70 2.53 12.43
N LYS A 58 -7.23 3.72 12.15
CA LYS A 58 -8.67 3.96 12.05
C LYS A 58 -9.21 3.37 10.74
N ASP A 59 -10.24 2.53 10.85
CA ASP A 59 -11.03 2.10 9.69
C ASP A 59 -11.98 3.23 9.20
N LYS A 60 -12.74 2.96 8.14
CA LYS A 60 -13.73 3.91 7.59
C LYS A 60 -14.83 4.32 8.57
N ASN A 61 -15.01 3.55 9.66
CA ASN A 61 -16.01 3.77 10.69
C ASN A 61 -15.38 4.34 11.98
N ASN A 62 -14.11 4.76 11.92
CA ASN A 62 -13.32 5.28 13.05
C ASN A 62 -13.03 4.28 14.18
N ASN A 63 -13.10 2.97 13.91
CA ASN A 63 -12.68 1.92 14.83
C ASN A 63 -11.17 1.69 14.75
N ASP A 64 -10.55 1.34 15.87
CA ASP A 64 -9.15 0.92 15.89
C ASP A 64 -9.00 -0.52 15.37
N VAL A 65 -8.22 -0.68 14.31
CA VAL A 65 -7.91 -1.97 13.69
C VAL A 65 -6.40 -2.17 13.66
N CYS A 66 -5.94 -3.37 14.05
CA CYS A 66 -4.54 -3.75 13.87
C CYS A 66 -4.26 -3.96 12.38
N SER A 67 -3.39 -3.12 11.83
CA SER A 67 -2.97 -3.16 10.43
C SER A 67 -1.52 -3.63 10.33
N TYR A 68 -1.25 -4.45 9.31
CA TYR A 68 0.03 -5.10 9.09
C TYR A 68 0.47 -4.82 7.65
N LEU A 69 1.63 -4.20 7.48
CA LEU A 69 2.23 -3.93 6.17
C LEU A 69 3.54 -4.71 6.04
N PRO A 70 3.61 -5.76 5.20
CA PRO A 70 4.87 -6.42 4.89
C PRO A 70 5.78 -5.45 4.13
N LEU A 71 6.91 -5.07 4.72
CA LEU A 71 7.83 -4.08 4.14
C LEU A 71 8.46 -4.55 2.82
N MET A 72 8.56 -5.86 2.58
CA MET A 72 9.09 -6.42 1.33
C MET A 72 8.36 -5.96 0.07
N TYR A 73 7.08 -5.55 0.19
CA TYR A 73 6.28 -5.04 -0.92
C TYR A 73 6.43 -3.54 -1.15
N CYS A 74 6.99 -2.81 -0.18
CA CYS A 74 7.08 -1.36 -0.22
C CYS A 74 8.52 -0.87 -0.32
N VAL A 75 9.48 -1.67 0.14
CA VAL A 75 10.88 -1.27 0.27
C VAL A 75 11.78 -2.38 -0.30
N ALA A 76 12.66 -2.00 -1.20
CA ALA A 76 13.72 -2.84 -1.73
C ALA A 76 15.09 -2.37 -1.21
N HIS A 77 15.98 -3.33 -0.99
CA HIS A 77 17.38 -3.06 -0.75
C HIS A 77 18.14 -3.11 -2.09
N VAL A 78 18.66 -1.97 -2.55
CA VAL A 78 19.38 -1.84 -3.83
C VAL A 78 20.71 -1.16 -3.56
N GLN A 79 21.80 -1.89 -3.81
CA GLN A 79 23.18 -1.36 -3.70
C GLN A 79 23.53 -0.74 -2.33
N GLY A 80 23.02 -1.30 -1.24
CA GLY A 80 23.28 -0.78 0.11
C GLY A 80 22.28 0.30 0.56
N GLU A 81 21.30 0.65 -0.28
CA GLU A 81 20.29 1.66 0.01
C GLU A 81 18.89 1.04 0.10
N LEU A 82 18.05 1.60 0.96
CA LEU A 82 16.61 1.33 0.95
C LEU A 82 15.92 2.24 -0.05
N ARG A 83 15.14 1.66 -0.95
CA ARG A 83 14.36 2.38 -1.96
C ARG A 83 12.91 1.93 -1.90
N ALA A 84 11.98 2.85 -2.16
CA ALA A 84 10.58 2.45 -2.36
C ALA A 84 10.51 1.50 -3.56
N GLN A 85 9.75 0.40 -3.44
CA GLN A 85 9.43 -0.42 -4.60
C GLN A 85 8.48 0.37 -5.50
N ALA A 86 8.83 0.49 -6.78
CA ALA A 86 7.91 0.99 -7.80
C ALA A 86 6.98 -0.16 -8.21
N GLU A 87 5.67 0.11 -8.21
CA GLU A 87 4.65 -0.79 -8.76
C GLU A 87 4.78 -0.98 -10.28
#